data_AF-A0A5K0Z096-F1
#
_entry.id   AF-A0A5K0Z096-F1
#
_cell.length_a   1.000
_cell.length_b   1.000
_cell.length_c   1.000
_cell.angle_alpha   90.00
_cell.angle_beta   90.00
_cell.angle_gamma   90.00
#
_symmetry.space_group_name_H-M   'P 1'
#
loop_
_entity.id
_entity.type
_entity.pdbx_description
1 polymer ?
#
loop_
_entity_poly.entity_id
_entity_poly.type
_entity_poly.pdbx_seq_one_letter_code
_entity_poly.pdbx_strand_id
1 'polypeptide(L)'
;FLNALSMQFKVNLEKKDDDGAVAQIQSMTNCIDFDPQFLTLASHEAVACKALTVAVFALSELLNRCTSSSSSSSDMREVSILRNALVLLLRLPEREQDALVLLRRARDRMAELGAERLFGNHKDTGGRELKWFANHAWNMGMKAGKDRCYANSAEFLELASEFYCAIENGDDGMADGEEMACKSLILAVSGMLNAENESKLAMTDCDVRKALFLLDKAGK
;
A
#
# COMPACT_ATOMS: atom_id res chain seq x y z
N PHE A 1 28.12 16.93 -9.27
CA PHE A 1 28.02 15.46 -9.29
C PHE A 1 26.59 15.00 -9.54
N LEU A 2 25.60 15.55 -8.83
CA LEU A 2 24.19 15.20 -9.00
C LEU A 2 23.67 15.31 -10.45
N ASN A 3 24.04 16.37 -11.18
CA ASN A 3 23.66 16.53 -12.60
C ASN A 3 24.18 15.40 -13.52
N ALA A 4 25.39 14.89 -13.24
CA ALA A 4 25.96 13.81 -14.03
C ALA A 4 25.23 12.47 -13.76
N LEU A 5 24.88 12.21 -12.50
CA LEU A 5 24.08 11.04 -12.11
C LEU A 5 22.67 11.09 -12.70
N SER A 6 22.03 12.27 -12.71
CA SER A 6 20.72 12.47 -13.33
C SER A 6 20.76 12.23 -14.85
N MET A 7 21.82 12.67 -15.53
CA MET A 7 22.00 12.38 -16.95
C MET A 7 22.22 10.88 -17.20
N GLN A 8 23.03 10.22 -16.37
CA GLN A 8 23.26 8.77 -16.48
C GLN A 8 22.00 7.97 -16.20
N PHE A 9 21.16 8.40 -15.26
CA PHE A 9 19.85 7.81 -14.99
C PHE A 9 18.97 7.80 -16.26
N LYS A 10 18.88 8.94 -16.96
CA LYS A 10 18.13 9.03 -18.23
C LYS A 10 18.67 8.10 -19.30
N VAL A 11 20.00 8.05 -19.44
CA VAL A 11 20.67 7.14 -20.39
C VAL A 11 20.34 5.67 -20.06
N ASN A 12 20.32 5.30 -18.79
CA ASN A 12 19.98 3.93 -18.38
C ASN A 12 18.49 3.61 -18.69
N LEU A 13 17.57 4.55 -18.44
CA LEU A 13 16.16 4.40 -18.82
C LEU A 13 15.98 4.22 -20.33
N GLU A 14 16.64 5.02 -21.16
CA GLU A 14 16.58 4.91 -22.62
C GLU A 14 17.12 3.57 -23.13
N LYS A 15 18.15 3.04 -22.46
CA LYS A 15 18.74 1.72 -22.75
C LYS A 15 17.93 0.55 -22.20
N LYS A 16 16.83 0.81 -21.46
CA LYS A 16 16.06 -0.20 -20.72
C LYS A 16 16.91 -0.98 -19.70
N ASP A 17 17.89 -0.30 -19.12
CA ASP A 17 18.72 -0.83 -18.04
C ASP A 17 18.13 -0.40 -16.70
N ASP A 18 17.11 -1.15 -16.25
CA ASP A 18 16.38 -0.88 -15.00
C ASP A 18 17.32 -0.95 -13.78
N ASP A 19 18.21 -1.94 -13.72
CA ASP A 19 19.17 -2.11 -12.62
C ASP A 19 20.16 -0.94 -12.56
N GLY A 20 20.69 -0.54 -13.73
CA GLY A 20 21.52 0.64 -13.85
C GLY A 20 20.76 1.90 -13.42
N ALA A 21 19.49 2.07 -13.78
CA ALA A 21 18.69 3.21 -13.39
C ALA A 21 18.45 3.25 -11.86
N VAL A 22 18.14 2.11 -11.24
CA VAL A 22 18.01 1.97 -9.78
C VAL A 22 19.32 2.33 -9.07
N ALA A 23 20.45 1.83 -9.56
CA ALA A 23 21.76 2.14 -8.99
C ALA A 23 22.09 3.65 -9.06
N GLN A 24 21.65 4.34 -10.13
CA GLN A 24 21.79 5.80 -10.22
C GLN A 24 20.90 6.52 -9.21
N ILE A 25 19.64 6.09 -8.99
CA ILE A 25 18.78 6.66 -7.95
C ILE A 25 19.45 6.54 -6.57
N GLN A 26 19.94 5.34 -6.22
CA GLN A 26 20.65 5.12 -4.96
C GLN A 26 21.88 6.03 -4.83
N SER A 27 22.65 6.18 -5.91
CA SER A 27 23.81 7.07 -5.93
C SER A 27 23.41 8.54 -5.73
N MET A 28 22.33 8.99 -6.39
CA MET A 28 21.80 10.36 -6.22
C MET A 28 21.36 10.60 -4.77
N THR A 29 20.67 9.64 -4.16
CA THR A 29 20.15 9.75 -2.79
C THR A 29 21.22 9.86 -1.70
N ASN A 30 22.48 9.52 -2.02
CA ASN A 30 23.64 9.64 -1.15
C ASN A 30 24.41 10.96 -1.34
N CYS A 31 24.01 11.82 -2.28
CA CYS A 31 24.65 13.11 -2.48
C CYS A 31 24.26 14.09 -1.36
N ILE A 32 25.22 14.93 -0.94
CA ILE A 32 25.01 15.91 0.15
C ILE A 32 23.96 16.97 -0.23
N ASP A 33 23.88 17.33 -1.50
CA ASP A 33 22.98 18.32 -2.09
C ASP A 33 21.70 17.71 -2.66
N PHE A 34 21.35 16.49 -2.23
CA PHE A 34 20.17 15.79 -2.74
C PHE A 34 18.85 16.42 -2.28
N ASP A 35 18.01 16.78 -3.25
CA ASP A 35 16.62 17.20 -3.02
C ASP A 35 15.66 16.00 -3.27
N PRO A 36 14.80 15.61 -2.31
CA PRO A 36 13.79 14.58 -2.51
C PRO A 36 12.87 14.79 -3.74
N GLN A 37 12.71 16.03 -4.23
CA GLN A 37 11.98 16.30 -5.48
C GLN A 37 12.57 15.57 -6.70
N PHE A 38 13.86 15.23 -6.67
CA PHE A 38 14.46 14.40 -7.72
C PHE A 38 13.83 13.00 -7.80
N LEU A 39 13.32 12.44 -6.71
CA LEU A 39 12.64 11.14 -6.73
C LEU A 39 11.28 11.23 -7.41
N THR A 40 10.56 12.33 -7.17
CA THR A 40 9.32 12.62 -7.91
C THR A 40 9.59 12.70 -9.40
N LEU A 41 10.60 13.49 -9.81
CA LEU A 41 11.00 13.60 -11.22
C LEU A 41 11.44 12.26 -11.81
N ALA A 42 12.29 11.52 -11.10
CA ALA A 42 12.76 10.19 -11.51
C ALA A 42 11.58 9.21 -11.70
N SER A 43 10.57 9.25 -10.83
CA SER A 43 9.37 8.42 -10.97
C SER A 43 8.58 8.78 -12.25
N HIS A 44 8.40 10.06 -12.55
CA HIS A 44 7.69 10.50 -13.75
C HIS A 44 8.45 10.14 -15.03
N GLU A 45 9.77 10.33 -15.04
CA GLU A 45 10.63 9.96 -16.17
C GLU A 45 10.61 8.44 -16.40
N ALA A 46 10.73 7.64 -15.33
CA ALA A 46 10.64 6.18 -15.41
C ALA A 46 9.27 5.71 -15.95
N VAL A 47 8.17 6.33 -15.53
CA VAL A 47 6.83 6.05 -16.09
C VAL A 47 6.77 6.39 -17.58
N ALA A 48 7.32 7.54 -18.00
CA ALA A 48 7.34 7.94 -19.41
C ALA A 48 8.16 6.96 -20.28
N CYS A 49 9.24 6.41 -19.72
CA CYS A 49 10.06 5.36 -20.34
C CYS A 49 9.46 3.95 -20.20
N LYS A 50 8.29 3.79 -19.56
CA LYS A 50 7.63 2.50 -19.27
C LYS A 50 8.43 1.57 -18.34
N ALA A 51 9.40 2.11 -17.60
CA ALA A 51 10.20 1.40 -16.59
C ALA A 51 9.48 1.44 -15.22
N LEU A 52 8.37 0.70 -15.10
CA LEU A 52 7.48 0.80 -13.93
C LEU A 52 8.14 0.34 -12.63
N THR A 53 9.01 -0.66 -12.68
CA THR A 53 9.84 -1.15 -11.58
C THR A 53 10.73 -0.03 -11.00
N VAL A 54 11.39 0.72 -11.87
CA VAL A 54 12.23 1.88 -11.50
C VAL A 54 11.37 3.00 -10.91
N ALA A 55 10.18 3.25 -11.48
CA ALA A 55 9.26 4.25 -10.96
C ALA A 55 8.77 3.91 -9.55
N VAL A 56 8.41 2.65 -9.30
CA VAL A 56 8.04 2.16 -7.97
C VAL A 56 9.22 2.29 -7.00
N PHE A 57 10.43 1.95 -7.43
CA PHE A 57 11.63 2.12 -6.60
C PHE A 57 11.82 3.58 -6.16
N ALA A 58 11.73 4.53 -7.10
CA ALA A 58 11.84 5.95 -6.81
C ALA A 58 10.78 6.44 -5.80
N LEU A 59 9.53 6.00 -5.95
CA LEU A 59 8.45 6.34 -5.02
C LEU A 59 8.65 5.72 -3.63
N SER A 60 9.16 4.49 -3.55
CA SER A 60 9.50 3.84 -2.28
C SER A 60 10.61 4.58 -1.53
N GLU A 61 11.65 5.02 -2.24
CA GLU A 61 12.69 5.88 -1.66
C GLU A 61 12.13 7.22 -1.18
N LEU A 62 11.18 7.79 -1.91
CA LEU A 62 10.52 9.04 -1.52
C LEU A 62 9.69 8.84 -0.25
N LEU A 63 8.93 7.75 -0.17
CA LEU A 63 8.15 7.39 1.02
C LEU A 63 9.04 7.25 2.25
N ASN A 64 10.17 6.52 2.15
CA ASN A 64 11.12 6.33 3.25
C ASN A 64 11.66 7.65 3.81
N ARG A 65 11.66 8.71 2.99
CA ARG A 65 12.11 10.04 3.41
C ARG A 65 10.99 10.91 3.96
N CYS A 66 9.75 10.73 3.49
CA CYS A 66 8.58 11.45 4.02
C CYS A 66 8.32 11.12 5.50
N THR A 67 8.50 9.86 5.91
CA THR A 67 8.31 9.39 7.28
C THR A 67 9.25 10.03 8.30
N SER A 68 10.33 10.66 7.85
CA SER A 68 11.31 11.33 8.72
C SER A 68 10.99 12.81 8.99
N SER A 69 9.91 13.35 8.41
CA SER A 69 9.54 14.77 8.51
C SER A 69 8.19 14.99 9.20
N SER A 70 8.20 15.53 10.41
CA SER A 70 7.02 15.72 11.27
C SER A 70 6.16 16.94 10.90
N SER A 71 5.79 17.13 9.63
CA SER A 71 4.95 18.27 9.19
C SER A 71 3.59 17.83 8.66
N SER A 72 2.51 18.54 8.96
CA SER A 72 1.17 18.25 8.42
C SER A 72 1.09 18.33 6.88
N SER A 73 1.99 19.11 6.26
CA SER A 73 2.09 19.22 4.79
C SER A 73 2.80 18.03 4.13
N SER A 74 3.54 17.22 4.90
CA SER A 74 4.18 15.99 4.41
C SER A 74 3.24 14.79 4.47
N ASP A 75 2.24 14.82 5.37
CA ASP A 75 1.30 13.69 5.56
C ASP A 75 0.37 13.49 4.35
N MET A 76 -0.24 14.55 3.81
CA MET A 76 -1.05 14.46 2.57
C MET A 76 -0.23 14.09 1.33
N ARG A 77 1.07 14.44 1.33
CA ARG A 77 2.00 13.99 0.28
C ARG A 77 2.26 12.49 0.40
N GLU A 78 2.38 11.96 1.60
CA GLU A 78 2.65 10.53 1.86
C GLU A 78 1.57 9.63 1.26
N VAL A 79 0.27 9.93 1.47
CA VAL A 79 -0.84 9.14 0.89
C VAL A 79 -0.81 9.15 -0.62
N SER A 80 -0.57 10.31 -1.23
CA SER A 80 -0.50 10.42 -2.69
C SER A 80 0.64 9.57 -3.27
N ILE A 81 1.78 9.53 -2.59
CA ILE A 81 2.92 8.71 -3.00
C ILE A 81 2.60 7.21 -2.82
N LEU A 82 1.99 6.82 -1.70
CA LEU A 82 1.52 5.44 -1.45
C LEU A 82 0.56 4.97 -2.54
N ARG A 83 -0.45 5.79 -2.84
CA ARG A 83 -1.45 5.51 -3.88
C ARG A 83 -0.79 5.34 -5.25
N ASN A 84 0.09 6.25 -5.63
CA ASN A 84 0.78 6.21 -6.92
C ASN A 84 1.66 4.95 -7.04
N ALA A 85 2.43 4.64 -6.01
CA ALA A 85 3.26 3.44 -6.00
C ALA A 85 2.41 2.16 -6.11
N LEU A 86 1.28 2.10 -5.39
CA LEU A 86 0.36 0.97 -5.45
C LEU A 86 -0.27 0.81 -6.84
N VAL A 87 -0.73 1.90 -7.47
CA VAL A 87 -1.27 1.87 -8.85
C VAL A 87 -0.23 1.34 -9.84
N LEU A 88 1.03 1.71 -9.70
CA LEU A 88 2.09 1.22 -10.58
C LEU A 88 2.40 -0.26 -10.33
N LEU A 89 2.47 -0.69 -9.06
CA LEU A 89 2.67 -2.09 -8.68
C LEU A 89 1.57 -3.00 -9.23
N LEU A 90 0.31 -2.55 -9.20
CA LEU A 90 -0.82 -3.33 -9.70
C LEU A 90 -0.82 -3.55 -11.22
N ARG A 91 0.03 -2.80 -11.95
CA ARG A 91 0.26 -3.01 -13.39
C ARG A 91 1.36 -4.01 -13.68
N LEU A 92 2.12 -4.41 -12.66
CA LEU A 92 3.19 -5.39 -12.76
C LEU A 92 2.66 -6.78 -12.37
N PRO A 93 3.00 -7.85 -13.12
CA PRO A 93 2.65 -9.20 -12.74
C PRO A 93 3.43 -9.63 -11.49
N GLU A 94 2.81 -10.47 -10.65
CA GLU A 94 3.47 -11.13 -9.51
C GLU A 94 4.07 -10.16 -8.47
N ARG A 95 3.40 -9.01 -8.27
CA ARG A 95 3.80 -7.97 -7.30
C ARG A 95 2.80 -7.78 -6.16
N GLU A 96 1.95 -8.77 -5.92
CA GLU A 96 0.96 -8.77 -4.84
C GLU A 96 1.62 -8.58 -3.47
N GLN A 97 2.78 -9.19 -3.23
CA GLN A 97 3.48 -9.06 -1.96
C GLN A 97 3.98 -7.63 -1.72
N ASP A 98 4.49 -6.96 -2.76
CA ASP A 98 4.94 -5.58 -2.68
C ASP A 98 3.75 -4.62 -2.46
N ALA A 99 2.61 -4.91 -3.10
CA ALA A 99 1.36 -4.19 -2.85
C ALA A 99 0.88 -4.34 -1.40
N LEU A 100 0.97 -5.55 -0.84
CA LEU A 100 0.63 -5.82 0.57
C LEU A 100 1.51 -5.01 1.52
N VAL A 101 2.81 -4.90 1.25
CA VAL A 101 3.73 -4.07 2.05
C VAL A 101 3.31 -2.60 2.06
N LEU A 102 2.90 -2.04 0.91
CA LEU A 102 2.41 -0.67 0.85
C LEU A 102 1.08 -0.47 1.58
N LEU A 103 0.16 -1.42 1.50
CA LEU A 103 -1.11 -1.36 2.21
C LEU A 103 -0.92 -1.46 3.74
N ARG A 104 -0.03 -2.36 4.22
CA ARG A 104 0.36 -2.41 5.63
C ARG A 104 0.95 -1.08 6.09
N ARG A 105 1.83 -0.48 5.28
CA ARG A 105 2.40 0.83 5.59
C ARG A 105 1.32 1.90 5.69
N ALA A 106 0.36 1.94 4.77
CA ALA A 106 -0.77 2.88 4.84
C ALA A 106 -1.60 2.67 6.12
N ARG A 107 -1.84 1.42 6.51
CA ARG A 107 -2.50 1.07 7.78
C ARG A 107 -1.69 1.56 8.98
N ASP A 108 -0.40 1.24 9.07
CA ASP A 108 0.45 1.60 10.21
C ASP A 108 0.49 3.11 10.40
N ARG A 109 0.62 3.87 9.29
CA ARG A 109 0.58 5.33 9.31
C ARG A 109 -0.79 5.88 9.70
N MET A 110 -1.87 5.22 9.28
CA MET A 110 -3.23 5.59 9.70
C MET A 110 -3.41 5.41 11.20
N ALA A 111 -2.89 4.31 11.76
CA ALA A 111 -2.93 4.04 13.20
C ALA A 111 -2.09 5.04 14.00
N GLU A 112 -0.95 5.49 13.45
CA GLU A 112 -0.06 6.46 14.09
C GLU A 112 -0.59 7.90 14.07
N LEU A 113 -1.08 8.36 12.91
CA LEU A 113 -1.47 9.76 12.70
C LEU A 113 -2.96 10.03 12.89
N GLY A 114 -3.80 9.00 12.76
CA GLY A 114 -5.23 9.11 12.57
C GLY A 114 -5.62 9.24 11.09
N ALA A 115 -6.80 8.71 10.74
CA ALA A 115 -7.28 8.67 9.35
C ALA A 115 -7.46 10.07 8.74
N GLU A 116 -8.03 11.03 9.49
CA GLU A 116 -8.24 12.39 8.97
C GLU A 116 -6.93 13.10 8.65
N ARG A 117 -5.89 12.89 9.47
CA ARG A 117 -4.58 13.53 9.27
C ARG A 117 -3.83 12.94 8.09
N LEU A 118 -3.91 11.63 7.91
CA LEU A 118 -3.22 10.93 6.83
C LEU A 118 -3.95 11.14 5.49
N PHE A 119 -5.23 10.79 5.41
CA PHE A 119 -6.00 10.79 4.17
C PHE A 119 -6.65 12.15 3.85
N GLY A 120 -6.79 13.03 4.85
CA GLY A 120 -7.51 14.31 4.75
C GLY A 120 -8.90 14.24 5.38
N ASN A 121 -9.60 15.38 5.38
CA ASN A 121 -10.95 15.47 5.96
C ASN A 121 -11.92 14.50 5.29
N HIS A 122 -12.68 13.74 6.10
CA HIS A 122 -13.65 12.74 5.64
C HIS A 122 -14.72 13.30 4.71
N LYS A 123 -15.16 14.55 4.91
CA LYS A 123 -16.19 15.21 4.10
C LYS A 123 -15.70 15.62 2.70
N ASP A 124 -14.40 15.65 2.48
CA ASP A 124 -13.79 16.11 1.23
C ASP A 124 -13.09 14.96 0.46
N THR A 125 -11.76 15.02 0.34
CA THR A 125 -10.95 14.01 -0.37
C THR A 125 -10.65 12.80 0.51
N GLY A 126 -10.63 12.94 1.84
CA GLY A 126 -10.19 11.89 2.76
C GLY A 126 -11.04 10.63 2.72
N GLY A 127 -12.38 10.77 2.73
CA GLY A 127 -13.28 9.63 2.62
C GLY A 127 -13.13 8.87 1.30
N ARG A 128 -12.89 9.57 0.20
CA ARG A 128 -12.65 8.96 -1.13
C ARG A 128 -11.32 8.22 -1.19
N GLU A 129 -10.26 8.80 -0.62
CA GLU A 129 -8.95 8.15 -0.55
C GLU A 129 -9.01 6.89 0.32
N LEU A 130 -9.56 6.98 1.52
CA LEU A 130 -9.69 5.84 2.42
C LEU A 130 -10.53 4.71 1.80
N LYS A 131 -11.67 5.04 1.17
CA LYS A 131 -12.48 4.07 0.42
C LYS A 131 -11.72 3.44 -0.74
N TRP A 132 -10.83 4.18 -1.40
CA TRP A 132 -10.00 3.64 -2.47
C TRP A 132 -9.03 2.57 -1.93
N PHE A 133 -8.35 2.83 -0.82
CA PHE A 133 -7.47 1.86 -0.16
C PHE A 133 -8.26 0.62 0.31
N ALA A 134 -9.42 0.81 0.95
CA ALA A 134 -10.29 -0.28 1.38
C ALA A 134 -10.71 -1.18 0.22
N ASN A 135 -11.21 -0.59 -0.88
CA ASN A 135 -11.62 -1.32 -2.07
C ASN A 135 -10.44 -2.05 -2.74
N HIS A 136 -9.25 -1.47 -2.73
CA HIS A 136 -8.07 -2.11 -3.31
C HIS A 136 -7.61 -3.31 -2.49
N ALA A 137 -7.56 -3.17 -1.17
CA ALA A 137 -7.29 -4.28 -0.25
C ALA A 137 -8.33 -5.39 -0.43
N TRP A 138 -9.62 -5.06 -0.46
CA TRP A 138 -10.70 -6.02 -0.73
C TRP A 138 -10.49 -6.77 -2.05
N ASN A 139 -10.29 -6.05 -3.15
CA ASN A 139 -10.14 -6.66 -4.47
C ASN A 139 -8.90 -7.58 -4.55
N MET A 140 -7.79 -7.17 -3.93
CA MET A 140 -6.59 -8.00 -3.82
C MET A 140 -6.85 -9.25 -3.00
N GLY A 141 -7.58 -9.14 -1.88
CA GLY A 141 -7.99 -10.28 -1.08
C GLY A 141 -8.86 -11.26 -1.84
N MET A 142 -9.89 -10.76 -2.53
CA MET A 142 -10.77 -11.58 -3.36
C MET A 142 -10.03 -12.25 -4.52
N LYS A 143 -9.04 -11.57 -5.13
CA LYS A 143 -8.18 -12.15 -6.16
C LYS A 143 -7.31 -13.26 -5.57
N ALA A 144 -6.58 -12.99 -4.49
CA ALA A 144 -5.71 -13.95 -3.83
C ALA A 144 -6.47 -15.21 -3.39
N GLY A 145 -7.70 -15.06 -2.89
CA GLY A 145 -8.56 -16.20 -2.54
C GLY A 145 -8.94 -17.06 -3.74
N LYS A 146 -9.25 -16.45 -4.90
CA LYS A 146 -9.51 -17.18 -6.16
C LYS A 146 -8.26 -17.90 -6.66
N ASP A 147 -7.10 -17.28 -6.48
CA ASP A 147 -5.80 -17.84 -6.86
C ASP A 147 -5.28 -18.87 -5.83
N ARG A 148 -6.07 -19.19 -4.79
CA ARG A 148 -5.75 -20.10 -3.67
C ARG A 148 -4.56 -19.66 -2.82
N CYS A 149 -4.17 -18.39 -2.92
CA CYS A 149 -3.19 -17.76 -2.03
C CYS A 149 -3.89 -17.33 -0.73
N TYR A 150 -4.42 -18.29 0.04
CA TYR A 150 -5.34 -18.01 1.15
C TYR A 150 -4.72 -17.20 2.30
N ALA A 151 -3.42 -17.37 2.58
CA ALA A 151 -2.71 -16.55 3.58
C ALA A 151 -2.71 -15.06 3.17
N ASN A 152 -2.37 -14.76 1.91
CA ASN A 152 -2.40 -13.41 1.37
C ASN A 152 -3.84 -12.87 1.31
N SER A 153 -4.79 -13.72 0.94
CA SER A 153 -6.22 -13.39 0.94
C SER A 153 -6.67 -12.92 2.31
N ALA A 154 -6.34 -13.67 3.37
CA ALA A 154 -6.72 -13.35 4.73
C ALA A 154 -6.20 -11.97 5.14
N GLU A 155 -4.94 -11.70 4.83
CA GLU A 155 -4.30 -10.46 5.24
C GLU A 155 -4.78 -9.23 4.48
N PHE A 156 -4.99 -9.33 3.16
CA PHE A 156 -5.59 -8.24 2.40
C PHE A 156 -7.00 -7.89 2.91
N LEU A 157 -7.79 -8.90 3.29
CA LEU A 157 -9.14 -8.69 3.81
C LEU A 157 -9.14 -8.11 5.22
N GLU A 158 -8.17 -8.46 6.06
CA GLU A 158 -7.96 -7.80 7.35
C GLU A 158 -7.65 -6.31 7.17
N LEU A 159 -6.71 -5.98 6.27
CA LEU A 159 -6.41 -4.58 5.93
C LEU A 159 -7.65 -3.84 5.38
N ALA A 160 -8.44 -4.51 4.53
CA ALA A 160 -9.69 -3.94 4.02
C ALA A 160 -10.65 -3.59 5.16
N SER A 161 -10.83 -4.48 6.13
CA SER A 161 -11.65 -4.22 7.33
C SER A 161 -11.17 -2.98 8.07
N GLU A 162 -9.86 -2.86 8.33
CA GLU A 162 -9.31 -1.72 9.06
C GLU A 162 -9.55 -0.39 8.34
N PHE A 163 -9.42 -0.36 7.00
CA PHE A 163 -9.74 0.84 6.23
C PHE A 163 -11.24 1.14 6.20
N TYR A 164 -12.11 0.13 6.02
CA TYR A 164 -13.56 0.34 6.04
C TYR A 164 -14.05 0.84 7.42
N CYS A 165 -13.50 0.31 8.53
CA CYS A 165 -13.82 0.78 9.89
C CYS A 165 -13.45 2.25 10.13
N ALA A 166 -12.45 2.77 9.43
CA ALA A 166 -11.99 4.14 9.58
C ALA A 166 -12.80 5.17 8.77
N ILE A 167 -13.73 4.70 7.92
CA ILE A 167 -14.65 5.57 7.18
C ILE A 167 -15.75 6.03 8.13
N GLU A 168 -15.80 7.31 8.45
CA GLU A 168 -16.90 7.89 9.20
C GLU A 168 -18.21 7.80 8.40
N ASN A 169 -19.30 7.42 9.07
CA ASN A 169 -20.64 7.41 8.50
C ASN A 169 -21.08 8.87 8.24
N GLY A 170 -20.84 9.37 7.03
CA GLY A 170 -21.41 10.64 6.57
C GLY A 170 -22.93 10.54 6.31
N ASP A 171 -23.59 11.70 6.24
CA ASP A 171 -25.06 11.87 6.01
C ASP A 171 -25.61 11.19 4.73
N ASP A 172 -24.75 10.65 3.86
CA ASP A 172 -25.12 9.98 2.61
C ASP A 172 -25.50 8.48 2.79
N GLY A 173 -25.98 8.08 3.98
CA GLY A 173 -26.67 6.79 4.17
C GLY A 173 -25.81 5.53 3.92
N MET A 174 -24.49 5.63 4.04
CA MET A 174 -23.57 4.50 3.82
C MET A 174 -23.50 3.57 5.03
N ALA A 175 -24.54 2.77 5.23
CA ALA A 175 -24.51 1.56 6.07
C ALA A 175 -23.49 0.49 5.57
N ASP A 176 -22.81 0.76 4.44
CA ASP A 176 -21.89 -0.13 3.73
C ASP A 176 -20.53 -0.28 4.43
N GLY A 177 -20.03 0.72 5.16
CA GLY A 177 -18.69 0.68 5.76
C GLY A 177 -18.54 -0.41 6.83
N GLU A 178 -19.43 -0.41 7.83
CA GLU A 178 -19.46 -1.41 8.89
C GLU A 178 -19.80 -2.80 8.33
N GLU A 179 -20.77 -2.90 7.42
CA GLU A 179 -21.12 -4.15 6.76
C GLU A 179 -19.93 -4.74 6.00
N MET A 180 -19.22 -3.93 5.22
CA MET A 180 -18.04 -4.35 4.47
C MET A 180 -16.87 -4.67 5.40
N ALA A 181 -16.70 -3.95 6.50
CA ALA A 181 -15.69 -4.29 7.50
C ALA A 181 -15.96 -5.68 8.10
N CYS A 182 -17.20 -5.95 8.52
CA CYS A 182 -17.62 -7.26 9.05
C CYS A 182 -17.47 -8.38 8.01
N LYS A 183 -17.91 -8.17 6.77
CA LYS A 183 -17.71 -9.12 5.67
C LYS A 183 -16.23 -9.42 5.45
N SER A 184 -15.39 -8.37 5.48
CA SER A 184 -13.95 -8.51 5.29
C SER A 184 -13.31 -9.37 6.39
N LEU A 185 -13.68 -9.15 7.66
CA LEU A 185 -13.20 -9.96 8.79
C LEU A 185 -13.61 -11.43 8.68
N ILE A 186 -14.87 -11.70 8.36
CA ILE A 186 -15.37 -13.08 8.19
C ILE A 186 -14.64 -13.79 7.06
N LEU A 187 -14.42 -13.11 5.94
CA LEU A 187 -13.67 -13.67 4.81
C LEU A 187 -12.17 -13.81 5.14
N ALA A 188 -11.60 -12.92 5.95
CA ALA A 188 -10.22 -13.04 6.41
C ALA A 188 -10.02 -14.33 7.22
N VAL A 189 -10.90 -14.60 8.18
CA VAL A 189 -10.92 -15.84 8.97
C VAL A 189 -11.15 -17.06 8.08
N SER A 190 -12.05 -16.96 7.10
CA SER A 190 -12.26 -18.02 6.11
C SER A 190 -10.99 -18.30 5.30
N GLY A 191 -10.21 -17.27 4.96
CA GLY A 191 -8.89 -17.40 4.36
C GLY A 191 -7.89 -18.12 5.27
N MET A 192 -7.85 -17.78 6.57
CA MET A 192 -6.98 -18.47 7.54
C MET A 192 -7.29 -19.97 7.62
N LEU A 193 -8.58 -20.34 7.74
CA LEU A 193 -9.03 -21.74 7.78
C LEU A 193 -8.72 -22.50 6.48
N ASN A 194 -8.89 -21.85 5.33
CA ASN A 194 -8.55 -22.46 4.04
C ASN A 194 -7.04 -22.65 3.86
N ALA A 195 -6.22 -21.73 4.38
CA ALA A 195 -4.76 -21.86 4.36
C ALA A 195 -4.29 -23.05 5.20
N GLU A 196 -4.87 -23.27 6.39
CA GLU A 196 -4.65 -24.46 7.20
C GLU A 196 -5.06 -25.73 6.45
N ASN A 197 -6.27 -25.76 5.90
CA ASN A 197 -6.80 -26.93 5.20
C ASN A 197 -5.94 -27.32 3.99
N GLU A 198 -5.45 -26.34 3.22
CA GLU A 198 -4.61 -26.60 2.04
C GLU A 198 -3.18 -27.01 2.42
N SER A 199 -2.57 -26.34 3.40
CA SER A 199 -1.22 -26.67 3.85
C SER A 199 -1.15 -27.96 4.69
N LYS A 200 -2.29 -28.41 5.25
CA LYS A 200 -2.40 -29.48 6.26
C LYS A 200 -1.55 -29.22 7.52
N LEU A 201 -1.18 -27.96 7.74
CA LEU A 201 -0.47 -27.51 8.92
C LEU A 201 -1.49 -26.89 9.87
N ALA A 202 -1.60 -27.45 11.06
CA ALA A 202 -2.51 -26.95 12.07
C ALA A 202 -2.19 -25.49 12.40
N MET A 203 -3.23 -24.66 12.53
CA MET A 203 -3.09 -23.29 13.01
C MET A 203 -2.41 -23.26 14.37
N THR A 204 -1.55 -22.26 14.59
CA THR A 204 -0.95 -22.07 15.92
C THR A 204 -1.98 -21.50 16.89
N ASP A 205 -1.73 -21.62 18.20
CA ASP A 205 -2.54 -20.96 19.23
C ASP A 205 -2.61 -19.42 19.04
N CYS A 206 -1.61 -18.83 18.39
CA CYS A 206 -1.64 -17.41 18.03
C CYS A 206 -2.66 -17.16 16.92
N ASP A 207 -2.63 -17.97 15.86
CA ASP A 207 -3.54 -17.85 14.72
C ASP A 207 -4.99 -18.10 15.13
N VAL A 208 -5.25 -19.08 16.00
CA VAL A 208 -6.60 -19.36 16.53
C VAL A 208 -7.11 -18.18 17.34
N ARG A 209 -6.28 -17.62 18.25
CA ARG A 209 -6.66 -16.43 19.03
C ARG A 209 -6.92 -15.22 18.14
N LYS A 210 -6.11 -15.03 17.10
CA LYS A 210 -6.33 -13.98 16.11
C LYS A 210 -7.66 -14.18 15.38
N ALA A 211 -7.94 -15.38 14.89
CA ALA A 211 -9.20 -15.68 14.21
C ALA A 211 -10.43 -15.40 15.11
N LEU A 212 -10.38 -15.83 16.37
CA LEU A 212 -11.44 -15.54 17.35
C LEU A 212 -11.62 -14.04 17.58
N PHE A 213 -10.52 -13.30 17.72
CA PHE A 213 -10.57 -11.83 17.85
C PHE A 213 -11.22 -11.16 16.62
N LEU A 214 -10.89 -11.62 15.40
CA LEU A 214 -11.49 -11.07 14.18
C LEU A 214 -12.99 -11.40 14.08
N LEU A 215 -13.43 -12.58 14.52
CA LEU A 215 -14.85 -12.96 14.56
C LEU A 215 -15.63 -12.16 15.61
N ASP A 216 -15.08 -11.99 16.80
CA ASP A 216 -15.68 -11.16 17.86
C ASP A 216 -15.86 -9.72 17.38
N LYS A 217 -14.84 -9.14 16.73
CA LYS A 217 -14.92 -7.81 16.11
C LYS A 217 -15.99 -7.73 15.01
N ALA A 218 -16.31 -8.83 14.34
CA ALA A 218 -17.38 -8.92 13.34
C ALA A 218 -18.76 -9.24 13.95
N GLY A 219 -18.86 -9.38 15.27
CA GLY A 219 -20.08 -9.74 16.00
C GLY A 219 -20.53 -11.19 15.77
N LYS A 220 -19.59 -12.14 15.67
CA LYS A 220 -19.83 -13.57 15.43
C LYS A 220 -19.35 -14.45 16.56
#